data_AF-A0A261BSF1-F1
#
_entry.id   AF-A0A261BSF1-F1
#
_cell.length_a   1.000
_cell.length_b   1.000
_cell.length_c   1.000
_cell.angle_alpha   90.00
_cell.angle_beta   90.00
_cell.angle_gamma   90.00
#
_symmetry.space_group_name_H-M   'P 1'
#
loop_
_entity.id
_entity.type
_entity.pdbx_description
1 polymer ?
#
loop_
_entity_poly.entity_id
_entity_poly.type
_entity_poly.pdbx_seq_one_letter_code
_entity_poly.pdbx_strand_id
1 'polypeptide(L)'
;LDKYAGAPLTPFSFFPDLNSSLLQNTYATGWKSTRTAIAPIFAAGKIKAMHETVTSKIETFLEILEEKSRNSEEKFDIYENFQRLSLDIIGKCAFAIDSDCQRDETDVFYVQARKFVSSVDISKSWILVASCGYERRLAGEGSDSVDLLKLLLDRGMSKKEVTENCFAFLIAGYETSSTAMVYGAYLLAKYPDVQRKLYEEIKEMVKSDLSYETVHQMKYLDAFYKETLRYYP
;
A
#
# COMPACT_ATOMS: atom_id res chain seq x y z
N LEU A 1 15.72 -17.27 18.73
CA LEU A 1 16.31 -15.94 18.50
C LEU A 1 17.75 -15.95 17.96
N ASP A 2 18.40 -17.10 17.73
CA ASP A 2 19.79 -17.11 17.23
C ASP A 2 20.01 -17.98 15.98
N LYS A 3 19.61 -17.51 14.79
CA LYS A 3 20.06 -18.14 13.53
C LYS A 3 20.49 -17.20 12.41
N TYR A 4 20.50 -15.89 12.65
CA TYR A 4 20.85 -14.89 11.63
C TYR A 4 21.98 -13.92 12.03
N ALA A 5 22.65 -14.16 13.16
CA ALA A 5 23.60 -13.23 13.77
C ALA A 5 25.03 -13.22 13.16
N GLY A 6 25.21 -13.47 11.85
CA GLY A 6 26.57 -13.61 11.31
C GLY A 6 26.79 -13.49 9.81
N ALA A 7 25.80 -13.04 9.01
CA ALA A 7 26.05 -12.77 7.60
C ALA A 7 26.63 -11.35 7.45
N PRO A 8 27.79 -11.14 6.79
CA PRO A 8 28.30 -9.81 6.53
C PRO A 8 27.30 -9.06 5.64
N LEU A 9 26.83 -7.91 6.13
CA LEU A 9 25.96 -6.99 5.40
C LEU A 9 26.75 -6.38 4.25
N THR A 10 26.79 -7.06 3.10
CA THR A 10 27.30 -6.49 1.86
C THR A 10 26.39 -5.33 1.45
N PRO A 11 26.95 -4.18 1.00
CA PRO A 11 26.15 -3.12 0.41
C PRO A 11 25.31 -3.70 -0.73
N PHE A 12 24.01 -3.40 -0.76
CA PHE A 12 23.11 -3.82 -1.84
C PHE A 12 23.55 -3.18 -3.16
N SER A 13 24.50 -3.82 -3.84
CA SER A 13 24.94 -3.52 -5.21
C SER A 13 24.51 -4.68 -6.12
N PHE A 14 23.20 -4.89 -6.27
CA PHE A 14 22.65 -5.83 -7.23
C PHE A 14 21.38 -5.21 -7.83
N PHE A 15 21.02 -5.60 -9.06
CA PHE A 15 19.84 -5.18 -9.83
C PHE A 15 19.99 -3.97 -10.78
N PRO A 16 20.96 -3.95 -11.71
CA PRO A 16 20.90 -3.09 -12.90
C PRO A 16 19.72 -3.47 -13.84
N ASP A 17 19.18 -4.69 -13.74
CA ASP A 17 18.10 -5.23 -14.58
C ASP A 17 16.80 -5.49 -13.79
N LEU A 18 16.38 -4.58 -12.91
CA LEU A 18 15.09 -4.66 -12.22
C LEU A 18 13.88 -4.68 -13.19
N ASN A 19 14.11 -4.43 -14.48
CA ASN A 19 13.07 -4.13 -15.45
C ASN A 19 12.44 -5.35 -16.14
N SER A 20 13.14 -6.45 -16.41
CA SER A 20 12.66 -7.43 -17.42
C SER A 20 11.45 -8.27 -16.99
N SER A 21 11.28 -8.51 -15.69
CA SER A 21 10.32 -9.48 -15.15
C SER A 21 9.19 -8.84 -14.33
N LEU A 22 9.19 -7.50 -14.23
CA LEU A 22 8.11 -6.77 -13.62
C LEU A 22 6.83 -6.93 -14.42
N LEU A 23 5.71 -7.06 -13.71
CA LEU A 23 4.38 -6.97 -14.31
C LEU A 23 4.25 -5.74 -15.25
N GLN A 24 4.88 -4.63 -14.88
CA GLN A 24 4.84 -3.37 -15.64
C GLN A 24 5.61 -3.41 -16.97
N ASN A 25 6.52 -4.38 -17.15
CA ASN A 25 7.50 -4.39 -18.25
C ASN A 25 7.55 -5.71 -19.04
N THR A 26 6.73 -6.69 -18.69
CA THR A 26 6.66 -7.98 -19.39
C THR A 26 5.84 -7.83 -20.68
N TYR A 27 6.49 -7.59 -21.82
CA TYR A 27 5.79 -7.43 -23.11
C TYR A 27 5.03 -8.69 -23.55
N ALA A 28 3.80 -8.50 -24.03
CA ALA A 28 2.85 -9.41 -24.69
C ALA A 28 2.62 -10.85 -24.13
N THR A 29 3.67 -11.68 -23.98
CA THR A 29 3.55 -13.08 -23.57
C THR A 29 3.72 -13.29 -22.06
N GLY A 30 4.59 -12.51 -21.40
CA GLY A 30 4.86 -12.62 -19.95
C GLY A 30 3.78 -11.97 -19.07
N TRP A 31 3.28 -10.80 -19.48
CA TRP A 31 2.29 -10.03 -18.71
C TRP A 31 1.04 -10.83 -18.35
N LYS A 32 0.51 -11.63 -19.30
CA LYS A 32 -0.70 -12.41 -19.06
C LYS A 32 -0.45 -13.43 -17.95
N SER A 33 0.68 -14.13 -17.98
CA SER A 33 1.07 -15.09 -16.95
C SER A 33 1.24 -14.42 -15.58
N THR A 34 2.03 -13.34 -15.52
CA THR A 34 2.31 -12.59 -14.29
C THR A 34 1.03 -11.97 -13.71
N ARG A 35 0.16 -11.38 -14.55
CA ARG A 35 -1.14 -10.86 -14.12
C ARG A 35 -2.07 -11.96 -13.61
N THR A 36 -2.12 -13.10 -14.29
CA THR A 36 -2.91 -14.26 -13.83
C THR A 36 -2.38 -14.84 -12.51
N ALA A 37 -1.10 -14.66 -12.20
CA ALA A 37 -0.54 -15.00 -10.88
C ALA A 37 -0.97 -14.00 -9.81
N ILE A 38 -0.89 -12.69 -10.08
CA ILE A 38 -1.08 -11.65 -9.07
C ILE A 38 -2.56 -11.33 -8.83
N ALA A 39 -3.40 -11.31 -9.87
CA ALA A 39 -4.79 -10.84 -9.78
C ALA A 39 -5.64 -11.48 -8.66
N PRO A 40 -5.51 -12.78 -8.34
CA PRO A 40 -6.26 -13.40 -7.24
C PRO A 40 -6.04 -12.78 -5.86
N ILE A 41 -4.91 -12.08 -5.65
CA ILE A 41 -4.56 -11.42 -4.39
C ILE A 41 -5.53 -10.29 -4.06
N PHE A 42 -6.07 -9.64 -5.10
CA PHE A 42 -7.00 -8.51 -4.97
C PHE A 42 -8.47 -8.94 -5.07
N ALA A 43 -8.78 -10.24 -4.96
CA ALA A 43 -10.16 -10.71 -4.92
C ALA A 43 -10.89 -10.15 -3.69
N ALA A 44 -12.19 -9.84 -3.82
CA ALA A 44 -12.97 -9.19 -2.77
C ALA A 44 -12.91 -9.93 -1.42
N GLY A 45 -12.95 -11.27 -1.43
CA GLY A 45 -12.80 -12.07 -0.21
C GLY A 45 -11.43 -11.93 0.46
N LYS A 46 -10.36 -11.74 -0.33
CA LYS A 46 -9.00 -11.53 0.18
C LYS A 46 -8.83 -10.12 0.74
N ILE A 47 -9.37 -9.10 0.06
CA ILE A 47 -9.41 -7.73 0.57
C ILE A 47 -10.22 -7.66 1.87
N LYS A 48 -11.35 -8.36 1.95
CA LYS A 48 -12.15 -8.46 3.17
C LYS A 48 -11.35 -9.11 4.32
N ALA A 49 -10.55 -10.14 4.05
CA ALA A 49 -9.67 -10.74 5.06
C ALA A 49 -8.53 -9.80 5.51
N MET A 50 -8.11 -8.85 4.67
CA MET A 50 -7.14 -7.82 5.05
C MET A 50 -7.75 -6.73 5.94
N HIS A 51 -9.08 -6.59 6.01
CA HIS A 51 -9.77 -5.53 6.76
C HIS A 51 -9.33 -5.46 8.22
N GLU A 52 -9.28 -6.58 8.92
CA GLU A 52 -8.85 -6.63 10.33
C GLU A 52 -7.41 -6.13 10.53
N THR A 53 -6.52 -6.52 9.61
CA THR A 53 -5.11 -6.07 9.65
C THR A 53 -5.02 -4.57 9.39
N VAL A 54 -5.73 -4.07 8.39
CA VAL A 54 -5.75 -2.64 8.06
C VAL A 54 -6.29 -1.82 9.24
N THR A 55 -7.41 -2.24 9.84
CA THR A 55 -7.99 -1.58 11.01
C THR A 55 -7.01 -1.54 12.18
N SER A 56 -6.36 -2.66 12.50
CA SER A 56 -5.35 -2.71 13.58
C SER A 56 -4.19 -1.74 13.35
N LYS A 57 -3.68 -1.64 12.11
CA LYS A 57 -2.60 -0.69 11.80
C LYS A 57 -3.07 0.77 11.82
N ILE A 58 -4.33 1.04 11.47
CA ILE A 58 -4.96 2.37 11.58
C ILE A 58 -5.15 2.75 13.05
N GLU A 59 -5.51 1.83 13.93
CA GLU A 59 -5.63 2.10 15.37
C GLU A 59 -4.30 2.57 15.96
N THR A 60 -3.20 1.86 15.67
CA THR A 60 -1.85 2.29 16.07
C THR A 60 -1.50 3.67 15.50
N PHE A 61 -1.87 3.94 14.25
CA PHE A 61 -1.66 5.25 13.64
C PHE A 61 -2.39 6.36 14.38
N LEU A 62 -3.65 6.14 14.75
CA LEU A 62 -4.46 7.12 15.48
C LEU A 62 -3.90 7.39 16.87
N GLU A 63 -3.41 6.36 17.58
CA GLU A 63 -2.71 6.54 18.85
C GLU A 63 -1.47 7.44 18.70
N ILE A 64 -0.65 7.20 17.68
CA ILE A 64 0.55 8.02 17.42
C ILE A 64 0.17 9.47 17.11
N LEU A 65 -0.88 9.69 16.31
CA LEU A 65 -1.36 11.05 16.02
C LEU A 65 -1.91 11.74 17.27
N GLU A 66 -2.61 11.03 18.15
CA GLU A 66 -3.12 11.57 19.39
C GLU A 66 -1.99 11.93 20.36
N GLU A 67 -0.98 11.07 20.49
CA GLU A 67 0.25 11.32 21.25
C GLU A 67 0.98 12.57 20.72
N LYS A 68 1.18 12.67 19.40
CA LYS A 68 1.79 13.85 18.76
C LYS A 68 0.96 15.12 18.97
N SER A 69 -0.37 15.01 18.94
CA SER A 69 -1.27 16.15 19.16
C SER A 69 -1.30 16.63 20.61
N ARG A 70 -1.12 15.75 21.59
CA ARG A 70 -1.10 16.13 23.03
C ARG A 70 0.23 16.75 23.44
N ASN A 71 1.34 16.26 22.86
CA ASN A 71 2.68 16.58 23.32
C ASN A 71 3.34 17.77 22.60
N SER A 72 2.70 18.33 21.56
CA SER A 72 3.35 19.29 20.66
C SER A 72 2.54 20.58 20.48
N GLU A 73 3.14 21.72 20.86
CA GLU A 73 2.78 23.04 20.29
C GLU A 73 3.33 23.20 18.85
N GLU A 74 4.16 22.26 18.39
CA GLU A 74 4.85 22.31 17.11
C GLU A 74 4.10 21.52 16.02
N LYS A 75 4.16 22.04 14.79
CA LYS A 75 3.56 21.41 13.60
C LYS A 75 4.36 20.15 13.26
N PHE A 76 3.67 19.05 12.96
CA PHE A 76 4.30 17.83 12.47
C PHE A 76 3.93 17.56 11.00
N ASP A 77 4.82 16.89 10.28
CA ASP A 77 4.58 16.49 8.90
C ASP A 77 3.73 15.21 8.85
N ILE A 78 2.50 15.35 8.36
CA ILE A 78 1.57 14.23 8.20
C ILE A 78 1.97 13.28 7.06
N TYR A 79 2.76 13.75 6.09
CA TYR A 79 3.17 12.91 4.96
C TYR A 79 4.01 11.73 5.40
N GLU A 80 5.02 11.99 6.25
CA GLU A 80 5.87 10.94 6.80
C GLU A 80 5.05 9.93 7.62
N ASN A 81 4.06 10.41 8.37
CA ASN A 81 3.14 9.55 9.10
C ASN A 81 2.31 8.64 8.16
N PHE A 82 1.76 9.17 7.07
CA PHE A 82 1.01 8.38 6.09
C PHE A 82 1.89 7.39 5.31
N GLN A 83 3.14 7.76 5.03
CA GLN A 83 4.13 6.86 4.43
C GLN A 83 4.39 5.66 5.34
N ARG A 84 4.60 5.88 6.64
CA ARG A 84 4.80 4.79 7.63
C ARG A 84 3.57 3.88 7.72
N LEU A 85 2.37 4.45 7.80
CA LEU A 85 1.12 3.67 7.79
C LEU A 85 0.99 2.81 6.52
N SER A 86 1.24 3.40 5.35
CA SER A 86 1.13 2.69 4.07
C SER A 86 2.12 1.52 3.99
N LEU A 87 3.34 1.74 4.49
CA LEU A 87 4.38 0.71 4.51
C LEU A 87 4.05 -0.43 5.47
N ASP A 88 3.53 -0.12 6.65
CA ASP A 88 3.14 -1.11 7.65
C ASP A 88 2.01 -2.01 7.14
N ILE A 89 0.98 -1.40 6.53
CA ILE A 89 -0.15 -2.14 5.93
C ILE A 89 0.35 -3.10 4.84
N ILE A 90 1.13 -2.62 3.87
CA ILE A 90 1.61 -3.50 2.79
C ILE A 90 2.63 -4.53 3.31
N GLY A 91 3.46 -4.16 4.28
CA GLY A 91 4.39 -5.06 4.99
C GLY A 91 3.66 -6.25 5.58
N LYS A 92 2.59 -5.98 6.33
CA LYS A 92 1.79 -7.01 6.99
C LYS A 92 0.91 -7.79 6.01
N CYS A 93 0.21 -7.12 5.10
CA CYS A 93 -0.75 -7.76 4.19
C CYS A 93 -0.08 -8.54 3.04
N ALA A 94 1.02 -8.04 2.47
CA ALA A 94 1.68 -8.69 1.33
C ALA A 94 2.82 -9.61 1.72
N PHE A 95 3.54 -9.31 2.82
CA PHE A 95 4.75 -10.05 3.20
C PHE A 95 4.64 -10.77 4.54
N ALA A 96 3.50 -10.65 5.24
CA ALA A 96 3.33 -11.13 6.60
C ALA A 96 4.43 -10.63 7.57
N ILE A 97 5.03 -9.48 7.27
CA ILE A 97 6.04 -8.84 8.10
C ILE A 97 5.31 -8.02 9.16
N ASP A 98 5.52 -8.34 10.42
CA ASP A 98 5.10 -7.49 11.52
C ASP A 98 6.19 -6.47 11.81
N SER A 99 6.10 -5.33 11.16
CA SER A 99 7.00 -4.20 11.36
C SER A 99 6.32 -3.20 12.30
N ASP A 100 7.10 -2.57 13.17
CA ASP A 100 6.65 -1.45 14.00
C ASP A 100 7.13 -0.11 13.42
N CYS A 101 7.26 -0.03 12.08
CA CYS A 101 7.78 1.13 11.36
C CYS A 101 6.99 2.44 11.59
N GLN A 102 5.80 2.36 12.19
CA GLN A 102 5.06 3.55 12.60
C GLN A 102 5.67 4.23 13.83
N ARG A 103 6.16 3.43 14.81
CA ARG A 103 6.78 3.93 16.06
C ARG A 103 8.31 3.92 16.01
N ASP A 104 8.93 2.98 15.31
CA ASP A 104 10.38 2.85 15.19
C ASP A 104 10.90 3.35 13.83
N GLU A 105 11.62 4.47 13.86
CA GLU A 105 12.25 5.07 12.68
C GLU A 105 13.50 4.31 12.21
N THR A 106 14.05 3.44 13.06
CA THR A 106 15.21 2.60 12.77
C THR A 106 14.84 1.21 12.28
N ASP A 107 13.55 0.93 12.12
CA ASP A 107 13.05 -0.34 11.61
C ASP A 107 13.75 -0.69 10.28
N VAL A 108 14.31 -1.90 10.24
CA VAL A 108 15.14 -2.36 9.12
C VAL A 108 14.31 -2.41 7.84
N PHE A 109 13.03 -2.80 7.92
CA PHE A 109 12.15 -2.85 6.76
C PHE A 109 11.87 -1.44 6.24
N TYR A 110 11.58 -0.48 7.13
CA TYR A 110 11.38 0.92 6.78
C TYR A 110 12.58 1.57 6.11
N VAL A 111 13.76 1.46 6.75
CA VAL A 111 14.99 2.08 6.24
C VAL A 111 15.36 1.52 4.87
N GLN A 112 15.21 0.22 4.66
CA GLN A 112 15.54 -0.40 3.38
C GLN A 112 14.51 -0.06 2.30
N ALA A 113 13.21 -0.07 2.63
CA ALA A 113 12.16 0.32 1.71
C ALA A 113 12.31 1.79 1.27
N ARG A 114 12.57 2.71 2.20
CA ARG A 114 12.78 4.14 1.89
C ARG A 114 14.02 4.36 1.02
N LYS A 115 15.14 3.70 1.33
CA LYS A 115 16.37 3.76 0.51
C LYS A 115 16.15 3.24 -0.91
N PHE A 116 15.35 2.20 -1.05
CA PHE A 116 15.01 1.65 -2.34
C PHE A 116 14.11 2.60 -3.13
N VAL A 117 13.03 3.12 -2.52
CA VAL A 117 12.14 4.10 -3.17
C VAL A 117 12.90 5.36 -3.59
N SER A 118 13.79 5.90 -2.74
CA SER A 118 14.57 7.09 -3.10
C SER A 118 15.62 6.83 -4.18
N SER A 119 16.04 5.58 -4.38
CA SER A 119 16.92 5.18 -5.48
C SER A 119 16.18 5.01 -6.82
N VAL A 120 14.86 4.84 -6.78
CA VAL A 120 14.01 4.70 -7.97
C VAL A 120 13.42 6.08 -8.31
N ASP A 121 13.93 6.75 -9.33
CA ASP A 121 13.42 8.06 -9.78
C ASP A 121 12.08 7.90 -10.54
N ILE A 122 10.98 7.85 -9.79
CA ILE A 122 9.61 7.66 -10.30
C ILE A 122 9.19 8.83 -11.22
N SER A 123 9.76 10.03 -11.02
CA SER A 123 9.41 11.25 -11.75
C SER A 123 9.75 11.22 -13.25
N LYS A 124 10.68 10.35 -13.66
CA LYS A 124 11.08 10.16 -15.07
C LYS A 124 10.45 8.93 -15.72
N SER A 125 9.60 8.19 -14.99
CA SER A 125 8.96 6.99 -15.51
C SER A 125 7.66 7.33 -16.24
N TRP A 126 7.76 7.60 -17.54
CA TRP A 126 6.63 7.76 -18.49
C TRP A 126 5.60 6.60 -18.44
N ILE A 127 5.95 5.48 -17.82
CA ILE A 127 5.17 4.26 -17.62
C ILE A 127 3.95 4.43 -16.69
N LEU A 128 4.00 5.34 -15.71
CA LEU A 128 2.85 5.53 -14.79
C LEU A 128 1.73 6.40 -15.39
N VAL A 129 2.05 7.32 -16.31
CA VAL A 129 1.05 8.20 -16.95
C VAL A 129 0.25 7.47 -18.05
N ALA A 130 0.74 6.34 -18.58
CA ALA A 130 0.16 5.68 -19.75
C ALA A 130 -0.73 4.45 -19.47
N SER A 131 -0.82 3.92 -18.25
CA SER A 131 -1.55 2.65 -17.98
C SER A 131 -2.96 2.82 -17.40
N CYS A 132 -3.47 4.04 -17.32
CA CYS A 132 -4.85 4.44 -16.99
C CYS A 132 -5.92 3.98 -18.04
N GLY A 133 -5.61 3.01 -18.91
CA GLY A 133 -6.48 2.51 -19.97
C GLY A 133 -7.41 1.39 -19.52
N TYR A 134 -8.52 1.77 -18.88
CA TYR A 134 -9.87 1.24 -19.07
C TYR A 134 -10.03 -0.10 -19.85
N GLU A 135 -10.47 -1.13 -19.12
CA GLU A 135 -11.13 -2.38 -19.55
C GLU A 135 -10.33 -3.52 -20.21
N ARG A 136 -10.34 -4.68 -19.51
CA ARG A 136 -11.20 -5.80 -19.94
C ARG A 136 -11.40 -6.80 -18.81
N ARG A 137 -12.61 -6.75 -18.26
CA ARG A 137 -13.18 -7.69 -17.30
C ARG A 137 -13.46 -9.04 -17.96
N LEU A 138 -13.68 -10.03 -17.10
CA LEU A 138 -14.21 -11.39 -17.30
C LEU A 138 -13.15 -12.49 -17.50
N ALA A 139 -12.82 -13.17 -16.40
CA ALA A 139 -12.94 -14.62 -16.26
C ALA A 139 -12.63 -14.98 -14.81
N GLY A 140 -13.49 -15.81 -14.21
CA GLY A 140 -13.49 -16.12 -12.79
C GLY A 140 -12.52 -17.23 -12.35
N GLU A 141 -12.66 -17.52 -11.07
CA GLU A 141 -12.14 -18.68 -10.31
C GLU A 141 -10.62 -18.68 -10.13
N GLY A 142 -10.03 -18.76 -8.94
CA GLY A 142 -10.45 -19.35 -7.67
C GLY A 142 -9.29 -20.25 -7.23
N SER A 143 -8.65 -19.98 -6.07
CA SER A 143 -7.88 -20.94 -5.25
C SER A 143 -7.01 -20.19 -4.22
N ASP A 144 -6.78 -20.85 -3.10
CA ASP A 144 -6.28 -20.34 -1.83
C ASP A 144 -4.77 -20.15 -1.74
N SER A 145 -4.36 -18.94 -1.32
CA SER A 145 -3.45 -18.72 -0.18
C SER A 145 -3.34 -17.21 0.09
N VAL A 146 -2.97 -16.82 1.32
CA VAL A 146 -3.07 -15.46 1.88
C VAL A 146 -1.72 -14.74 1.90
N ASP A 147 -0.82 -15.04 0.96
CA ASP A 147 0.54 -14.50 0.99
C ASP A 147 1.05 -14.30 -0.44
N LEU A 148 1.32 -13.04 -0.82
CA LEU A 148 1.88 -12.68 -2.13
C LEU A 148 3.19 -13.43 -2.37
N LEU A 149 4.04 -13.53 -1.35
CA LEU A 149 5.31 -14.24 -1.43
C LEU A 149 5.07 -15.73 -1.68
N LYS A 150 4.19 -16.36 -0.90
CA LYS A 150 3.83 -17.77 -1.07
C LYS A 150 3.21 -18.06 -2.43
N LEU A 151 2.31 -17.19 -2.89
CA LEU A 151 1.59 -17.37 -4.15
C LEU A 151 2.51 -17.21 -5.36
N LEU A 152 3.47 -16.27 -5.31
CA LEU A 152 4.50 -16.12 -6.33
C LEU A 152 5.48 -17.31 -6.33
N LEU A 153 5.80 -17.86 -5.17
CA LEU A 153 6.65 -19.06 -5.04
C LEU A 153 5.96 -20.33 -5.58
N ASP A 154 4.68 -20.53 -5.28
CA ASP A 154 3.90 -21.71 -5.69
C ASP A 154 3.66 -21.77 -7.22
N ARG A 155 3.82 -20.65 -7.92
CA ARG A 155 3.64 -20.55 -9.39
C ARG A 155 4.91 -20.86 -10.19
N GLY A 156 5.99 -21.29 -9.53
CA GLY A 156 7.25 -21.68 -10.19
C GLY A 156 8.07 -20.51 -10.74
N MET A 157 7.82 -19.29 -10.28
CA MET A 157 8.65 -18.12 -10.61
C MET A 157 10.03 -18.26 -9.96
N SER A 158 11.07 -17.79 -10.65
CA SER A 158 12.41 -17.77 -10.07
C SER A 158 12.46 -16.81 -8.88
N LYS A 159 13.35 -17.08 -7.92
CA LYS A 159 13.55 -16.22 -6.74
C LYS A 159 13.76 -14.74 -7.09
N LYS A 160 14.43 -14.48 -8.23
CA LYS A 160 14.65 -13.14 -8.78
C LYS A 160 13.32 -12.49 -9.19
N GLU A 161 12.50 -13.16 -9.98
CA GLU A 161 11.21 -12.64 -10.45
C GLU A 161 10.21 -12.41 -9.30
N VAL A 162 10.22 -13.29 -8.30
CA VAL A 162 9.42 -13.12 -7.08
C VAL A 162 9.83 -11.85 -6.35
N THR A 163 11.14 -11.68 -6.14
CA THR A 163 11.71 -10.54 -5.41
C THR A 163 11.43 -9.23 -6.15
N GLU A 164 11.59 -9.20 -7.47
CA GLU A 164 11.30 -8.03 -8.31
C GLU A 164 9.83 -7.60 -8.24
N ASN A 165 8.90 -8.54 -8.41
CA ASN A 165 7.47 -8.22 -8.35
C ASN A 165 7.06 -7.76 -6.94
N CYS A 166 7.56 -8.42 -5.89
CA CYS A 166 7.36 -8.01 -4.51
C CYS A 166 7.77 -6.54 -4.26
N PHE A 167 8.97 -6.15 -4.71
CA PHE A 167 9.44 -4.78 -4.57
C PHE A 167 8.61 -3.76 -5.35
N ALA A 168 8.13 -4.12 -6.55
CA ALA A 168 7.23 -3.26 -7.30
C ALA A 168 5.87 -3.07 -6.60
N PHE A 169 5.31 -4.10 -5.97
CA PHE A 169 4.09 -3.96 -5.15
C PHE A 169 4.32 -3.09 -3.93
N LEU A 170 5.48 -3.24 -3.28
CA LEU A 170 5.87 -2.41 -2.14
C LEU A 170 5.92 -0.93 -2.52
N ILE A 171 6.63 -0.56 -3.59
CA ILE A 171 6.71 0.84 -4.06
C ILE A 171 5.32 1.35 -4.44
N ALA A 172 4.58 0.58 -5.23
CA ALA A 172 3.27 1.00 -5.73
C ALA A 172 2.30 1.24 -4.57
N GLY A 173 2.26 0.36 -3.57
CA GLY A 173 1.38 0.49 -2.40
C GLY A 173 1.83 1.59 -1.41
N TYR A 174 3.13 1.83 -1.29
CA TYR A 174 3.71 2.79 -0.37
C TYR A 174 3.49 4.26 -0.80
N GLU A 175 3.98 4.64 -1.98
CA GLU A 175 4.05 6.06 -2.36
C GLU A 175 2.69 6.59 -2.84
N THR A 176 1.94 5.80 -3.61
CA THR A 176 0.65 6.25 -4.17
C THR A 176 -0.41 6.42 -3.08
N SER A 177 -0.53 5.46 -2.17
CA SER A 177 -1.51 5.50 -1.08
C SER A 177 -1.22 6.65 -0.11
N SER A 178 0.04 6.84 0.27
CA SER A 178 0.44 7.92 1.17
C SER A 178 0.21 9.29 0.55
N THR A 179 0.54 9.46 -0.73
CA THR A 179 0.28 10.69 -1.49
C THR A 179 -1.22 11.00 -1.58
N ALA A 180 -2.05 10.00 -1.90
CA ALA A 180 -3.50 10.16 -1.95
C ALA A 180 -4.08 10.55 -0.58
N MET A 181 -3.59 9.94 0.51
CA MET A 181 -4.00 10.29 1.89
C MET A 181 -3.60 11.72 2.27
N VAL A 182 -2.39 12.17 1.90
CA VAL A 182 -1.96 13.56 2.13
C VAL A 182 -2.84 14.56 1.40
N TYR A 183 -3.08 14.34 0.10
CA TYR A 183 -3.94 15.26 -0.65
C TYR A 183 -5.39 15.24 -0.14
N GLY A 184 -5.90 14.07 0.26
CA GLY A 184 -7.18 13.95 0.94
C GLY A 184 -7.22 14.78 2.23
N ALA A 185 -6.24 14.61 3.11
CA ALA A 185 -6.14 15.38 4.36
C ALA A 185 -6.02 16.89 4.10
N TYR A 186 -5.22 17.29 3.12
CA TYR A 186 -5.08 18.69 2.69
C TYR A 186 -6.41 19.27 2.21
N LEU A 187 -7.15 18.55 1.36
CA LEU A 187 -8.45 18.99 0.87
C LEU A 187 -9.48 19.10 2.00
N LEU A 188 -9.51 18.15 2.94
CA LEU A 188 -10.39 18.22 4.11
C LEU A 188 -10.06 19.41 5.02
N ALA A 189 -8.77 19.72 5.22
CA ALA A 189 -8.35 20.89 5.97
C ALA A 189 -8.70 22.21 5.27
N LYS A 190 -8.68 22.24 3.93
CA LYS A 190 -8.99 23.43 3.11
C LYS A 190 -10.50 23.68 2.94
N TYR A 191 -11.32 22.63 2.96
CA TYR A 191 -12.76 22.70 2.75
C TYR A 191 -13.54 22.12 3.95
N PRO A 192 -13.73 22.90 5.04
CA PRO A 192 -14.34 22.41 6.28
C PRO A 192 -15.80 21.96 6.14
N ASP A 193 -16.53 22.50 5.16
CA ASP A 193 -17.88 22.09 4.80
C ASP A 193 -17.90 20.66 4.23
N VAL A 194 -16.94 20.33 3.36
CA VAL A 194 -16.75 18.97 2.83
C VAL A 194 -16.37 18.02 3.96
N GLN A 195 -15.44 18.41 4.84
CA GLN A 195 -15.03 17.61 5.99
C GLN A 195 -16.21 17.30 6.92
N ARG A 196 -17.04 18.31 7.22
CA ARG A 196 -18.22 18.13 8.09
C ARG A 196 -19.23 17.17 7.48
N LYS A 197 -19.54 17.34 6.21
CA LYS A 197 -20.48 16.47 5.49
C LYS A 197 -19.98 15.01 5.43
N LEU A 198 -18.68 14.82 5.21
CA LEU A 198 -18.06 13.49 5.25
C LEU A 198 -18.13 12.88 6.65
N TYR A 199 -17.82 13.67 7.69
CA TYR A 199 -17.91 13.22 9.08
C TYR A 199 -19.34 12.82 9.48
N GLU A 200 -20.36 13.55 9.02
CA GLU A 200 -21.77 13.21 9.27
C GLU A 200 -22.16 11.87 8.64
N GLU A 201 -21.76 11.60 7.37
CA GLU A 201 -21.99 10.30 6.73
C GLU A 201 -21.31 9.16 7.50
N ILE A 202 -20.02 9.33 7.85
CA ILE A 202 -19.26 8.32 8.59
C ILE A 202 -19.91 8.07 9.96
N LYS A 203 -20.28 9.12 10.68
CA LYS A 203 -20.91 9.02 12.00
C LYS A 203 -22.26 8.31 11.96
N GLU A 204 -23.05 8.47 10.90
CA GLU A 204 -24.31 7.73 10.74
C GLU A 204 -24.07 6.24 10.49
N MET A 205 -23.09 5.92 9.64
CA MET A 205 -22.84 4.55 9.18
C MET A 205 -22.08 3.70 10.22
N VAL A 206 -21.17 4.30 11.00
CA VAL A 206 -20.30 3.58 11.96
C VAL A 206 -21.00 3.26 13.28
N LYS A 207 -22.25 3.70 13.52
CA LYS A 207 -23.01 3.40 14.74
C LYS A 207 -23.10 1.90 15.10
N SER A 208 -22.91 1.02 14.12
CA SER A 208 -23.00 -0.44 14.28
C SER A 208 -21.68 -1.20 14.19
N ASP A 209 -20.52 -0.51 14.09
CA ASP A 209 -19.16 -1.02 13.82
C ASP A 209 -18.64 -0.76 12.39
N LEU A 210 -17.33 -0.54 12.26
CA LEU A 210 -16.63 -0.28 11.00
C LEU A 210 -16.26 -1.60 10.31
N SER A 211 -17.17 -2.11 9.49
CA SER A 211 -16.95 -3.31 8.68
C SER A 211 -16.51 -3.00 7.25
N TYR A 212 -15.94 -4.00 6.56
CA TYR A 212 -15.65 -3.94 5.12
C TYR A 212 -16.89 -3.51 4.33
N GLU A 213 -18.06 -4.05 4.66
CA GLU A 213 -19.34 -3.73 4.01
C GLU A 213 -19.78 -2.29 4.29
N THR A 214 -19.63 -1.82 5.54
CA THR A 214 -20.01 -0.46 5.93
C THR A 214 -19.23 0.58 5.13
N VAL A 215 -17.91 0.38 4.97
CA VAL A 215 -17.05 1.29 4.18
C VAL A 215 -17.53 1.40 2.73
N HIS A 216 -17.91 0.29 2.10
CA HIS A 216 -18.38 0.28 0.71
C HIS A 216 -19.76 0.93 0.51
N GLN A 217 -20.51 1.16 1.59
CA GLN A 217 -21.80 1.83 1.55
C GLN A 217 -21.70 3.36 1.69
N MET A 218 -20.53 3.89 2.07
CA MET A 218 -20.28 5.33 2.24
C MET A 218 -20.10 6.01 0.87
N LYS A 219 -21.19 6.54 0.31
CA LYS A 219 -21.22 7.09 -1.05
C LYS A 219 -20.45 8.41 -1.15
N TYR A 220 -20.54 9.25 -0.13
CA TYR A 220 -19.86 10.53 -0.11
C TYR A 220 -18.36 10.36 0.12
N LEU A 221 -17.94 9.40 0.96
CA LEU A 221 -16.55 9.00 1.08
C LEU A 221 -15.95 8.57 -0.26
N ASP A 222 -16.63 7.69 -1.01
CA ASP A 222 -16.21 7.25 -2.34
C ASP A 222 -16.13 8.43 -3.33
N ALA A 223 -17.12 9.32 -3.33
CA ALA A 223 -17.11 10.52 -4.17
C ALA A 223 -15.95 11.48 -3.81
N PHE A 224 -15.68 11.69 -2.53
CA PHE A 224 -14.58 12.51 -2.04
C PHE A 224 -13.22 11.94 -2.47
N TYR A 225 -13.03 10.62 -2.31
CA TYR A 225 -11.78 9.97 -2.68
C TYR A 225 -11.55 10.02 -4.19
N LYS A 226 -12.59 9.78 -5.00
CA LYS A 226 -12.54 9.94 -6.46
C LYS A 226 -12.20 11.37 -6.89
N GLU A 227 -12.78 12.37 -6.24
CA GLU A 227 -12.50 13.76 -6.56
C GLU A 227 -11.08 14.17 -6.15
N THR A 228 -10.57 13.62 -5.03
CA THR A 228 -9.17 13.77 -4.62
C THR A 228 -8.23 13.25 -5.71
N LEU A 229 -8.44 12.02 -6.18
CA LEU A 229 -7.64 11.42 -7.25
C LEU A 229 -7.84 12.11 -8.63
N ARG A 230 -8.99 12.74 -8.86
CA ARG A 230 -9.22 13.51 -10.10
C ARG A 230 -8.39 14.79 -10.12
N TYR A 231 -8.24 15.46 -8.98
CA TYR A 231 -7.40 16.66 -8.85
C TYR A 231 -5.91 16.34 -8.69
N TYR A 232 -5.60 15.25 -7.97
CA TYR A 232 -4.26 14.81 -7.64
C TYR A 232 -4.10 13.32 -7.99
N PRO A 233 -3.85 13.00 -9.28
CA PRO A 233 -3.75 11.63 -9.76
C PRO A 233 -2.48 10.91 -9.29
#